data_AF-A0A3M1WTL0-F1
#
_entry.id   AF-A0A3M1WTL0-F1
#
_cell.length_a   1.000
_cell.length_b   1.000
_cell.length_c   1.000
_cell.angle_alpha   90.00
_cell.angle_beta   90.00
_cell.angle_gamma   90.00
#
_symmetry.space_group_name_H-M   'P 1'
#
loop_
_entity.id
_entity.type
_entity.pdbx_description
1 polymer ?
#
loop_
_entity_poly.entity_id
_entity_poly.type
_entity_poly.pdbx_seq_one_letter_code
_entity_poly.pdbx_strand_id
1 'polypeptide(L)'
;MKPVVTWSMAGLLLAACQSTPKPYPPVNITYPETPKVEQVDTYFGEEVADPYRWLEDDRSPETEDWVGRQNEVTQEYLSDIPFRDALRQRLESLINYPRVSAPRKVGD
;
A
#
# COMPACT_ATOMS: atom_id res chain seq x y z
N MET A 1 -33.73 5.01 -58.53
CA MET A 1 -34.58 5.41 -57.39
C MET A 1 -34.26 4.49 -56.21
N LYS A 2 -33.91 5.06 -55.05
CA LYS A 2 -33.69 4.37 -53.75
C LYS A 2 -35.04 3.87 -53.17
N PRO A 3 -35.14 3.21 -52.01
CA PRO A 3 -34.33 2.16 -51.36
C PRO A 3 -35.23 1.00 -50.81
N VAL A 4 -34.67 -0.16 -50.41
CA VAL A 4 -35.30 -0.98 -49.35
C VAL A 4 -34.23 -1.58 -48.45
N VAL A 5 -34.34 -1.19 -47.19
CA VAL A 5 -33.62 -1.64 -46.00
C VAL A 5 -34.17 -3.00 -45.59
N THR A 6 -33.32 -3.98 -45.34
CA THR A 6 -33.70 -5.18 -44.57
C THR A 6 -32.72 -5.40 -43.43
N TRP A 7 -33.31 -5.61 -42.26
CA TRP A 7 -32.68 -5.57 -40.94
C TRP A 7 -31.72 -6.73 -40.71
N SER A 8 -30.57 -6.44 -40.11
CA SER A 8 -29.82 -7.43 -39.32
C SER A 8 -29.30 -6.72 -38.07
N MET A 9 -30.24 -6.46 -37.17
CA MET A 9 -30.00 -6.00 -35.81
C MET A 9 -30.28 -7.19 -34.89
N ALA A 10 -29.32 -8.09 -34.73
CA ALA A 10 -29.30 -9.07 -33.65
C ALA A 10 -27.94 -9.77 -33.64
N GLY A 11 -27.08 -9.42 -32.69
CA GLY A 11 -25.90 -10.24 -32.42
C GLY A 11 -24.65 -9.47 -32.02
N LEU A 12 -24.72 -8.53 -31.08
CA LEU A 12 -23.51 -8.00 -30.45
C LEU A 12 -23.80 -7.48 -29.03
N LEU A 13 -24.28 -8.33 -28.12
CA LEU A 13 -24.64 -7.91 -26.75
C LEU A 13 -24.15 -8.85 -25.63
N LEU A 14 -23.16 -9.72 -25.85
CA LEU A 14 -22.71 -10.69 -24.82
C LEU A 14 -21.22 -10.63 -24.45
N ALA A 15 -20.48 -9.59 -24.84
CA ALA A 15 -19.06 -9.47 -24.49
C ALA A 15 -18.76 -8.48 -23.34
N ALA A 16 -19.75 -8.13 -22.51
CA ALA A 16 -19.59 -7.06 -21.50
C ALA A 16 -19.05 -7.52 -20.12
N CYS A 17 -18.94 -8.83 -19.85
CA CYS A 17 -18.47 -9.32 -18.54
C CYS A 17 -17.49 -10.49 -18.69
N GLN A 18 -16.21 -10.17 -18.92
CA GLN A 18 -15.12 -11.04 -18.47
C GLN A 18 -14.04 -10.15 -17.82
N SER A 19 -14.30 -9.68 -16.60
CA SER A 19 -13.24 -9.16 -15.73
C SER A 19 -12.52 -10.35 -15.10
N THR A 20 -11.72 -11.06 -15.90
CA THR A 20 -10.76 -12.00 -15.34
C THR A 20 -9.70 -11.17 -14.60
N PRO A 21 -9.46 -11.42 -13.29
CA PRO A 21 -8.39 -10.73 -12.59
C PRO A 21 -7.09 -11.05 -13.31
N LYS A 22 -6.40 -10.02 -13.82
CA LYS A 22 -5.06 -10.20 -14.38
C LYS A 22 -4.16 -10.73 -13.25
N PRO A 23 -3.49 -11.88 -13.45
CA PRO A 23 -2.47 -12.34 -12.51
C PRO A 23 -1.44 -11.22 -12.36
N TYR A 24 -1.16 -10.82 -11.13
CA TYR A 24 -0.04 -9.91 -10.89
C TYR A 24 1.26 -10.69 -11.17
N PRO A 25 2.18 -10.14 -11.99
CA PRO A 25 3.46 -10.79 -12.21
C PRO A 25 4.20 -10.93 -10.86
N PRO A 26 5.01 -11.98 -10.69
CA PRO A 26 5.83 -12.11 -9.49
C PRO A 26 6.77 -10.91 -9.40
N VAL A 27 6.78 -10.25 -8.23
CA VAL A 27 7.69 -9.12 -7.97
C VAL A 27 8.92 -9.64 -7.24
N ASN A 28 10.08 -9.45 -7.85
CA ASN A 28 11.36 -9.78 -7.24
C ASN A 28 11.85 -8.57 -6.45
N ILE A 29 11.81 -8.64 -5.13
CA ILE A 29 12.25 -7.58 -4.23
C ILE A 29 13.57 -8.01 -3.59
N THR A 30 14.58 -7.13 -3.62
CA THR A 30 15.82 -7.31 -2.84
C THR A 30 15.71 -6.45 -1.59
N TYR A 31 15.69 -7.09 -0.41
CA TYR A 31 15.58 -6.36 0.85
C TYR A 31 16.94 -5.81 1.30
N PRO A 32 16.95 -4.68 2.04
CA PRO A 32 18.19 -4.18 2.62
C PRO A 32 18.71 -5.13 3.70
N GLU A 33 20.03 -5.33 3.74
CA GLU A 33 20.68 -6.08 4.81
C GLU A 33 20.34 -5.47 6.17
N THR A 34 19.95 -6.34 7.11
CA THR A 34 19.60 -5.96 8.49
C THR A 34 20.52 -6.72 9.43
N PRO A 35 21.51 -6.05 10.04
CA PRO A 35 22.46 -6.72 10.92
C PRO A 35 21.74 -7.38 12.09
N LYS A 36 22.29 -8.52 12.52
CA LYS A 36 21.89 -9.21 13.73
C LYS A 36 22.93 -8.97 14.81
N VAL A 37 22.48 -8.71 16.03
CA VAL A 37 23.32 -8.59 17.21
C VAL A 37 23.07 -9.75 18.17
N GLU A 38 24.03 -10.04 19.04
CA GLU A 38 23.95 -11.15 20.00
C GLU A 38 23.24 -10.76 21.31
N GLN A 39 22.13 -10.00 21.22
CA GLN A 39 21.32 -9.67 22.38
C GLN A 39 20.48 -10.88 22.78
N VAL A 40 20.54 -11.26 24.06
CA VAL A 40 19.73 -12.33 24.66
C VAL A 40 19.24 -11.86 26.02
N ASP A 41 17.94 -11.97 26.25
CA ASP A 41 17.31 -11.67 27.55
C ASP A 41 16.92 -12.98 28.25
N THR A 42 16.93 -13.00 29.58
CA THR A 42 16.53 -14.18 30.37
C THR A 42 15.23 -13.92 31.12
N TYR A 43 14.21 -14.73 30.85
CA TYR A 43 12.91 -14.67 31.50
C TYR A 43 12.63 -15.96 32.27
N PHE A 44 12.53 -15.88 33.60
CA PHE A 44 12.25 -17.04 34.46
C PHE A 44 13.20 -18.24 34.26
N GLY A 45 14.46 -17.95 33.88
CA GLY A 45 15.48 -18.96 33.58
C GLY A 45 15.52 -19.43 32.12
N GLU A 46 14.63 -18.94 31.25
CA GLU A 46 14.63 -19.20 29.81
C GLU A 46 15.36 -18.08 29.05
N GLU A 47 16.28 -18.43 28.15
CA GLU A 47 16.98 -17.49 27.27
C GLU A 47 16.17 -17.18 26.01
N VAL A 48 16.03 -15.90 25.67
CA VAL A 48 15.28 -15.42 24.51
C VAL A 48 16.17 -14.46 23.72
N ALA A 49 16.59 -14.86 22.52
CA ALA A 49 17.40 -14.03 21.63
C ALA A 49 16.56 -12.94 20.97
N ASP A 50 17.10 -11.72 20.94
CA ASP A 50 16.52 -10.57 20.29
C ASP A 50 17.51 -9.90 19.31
N PRO A 51 17.71 -10.52 18.13
CA PRO A 51 18.80 -10.14 17.23
C PRO A 51 18.66 -8.74 16.63
N TYR A 52 17.51 -8.08 16.80
CA TYR A 52 17.23 -6.76 16.25
C TYR A 52 17.00 -5.70 17.33
N ARG A 53 17.43 -5.95 18.57
CA ARG A 53 17.37 -5.00 19.69
C ARG A 53 17.89 -3.60 19.33
N TRP A 54 18.90 -3.52 18.46
CA TRP A 54 19.48 -2.25 18.02
C TRP A 54 18.46 -1.32 17.32
N LEU A 55 17.41 -1.87 16.69
CA LEU A 55 16.31 -1.09 16.10
C LEU A 55 15.41 -0.42 17.15
N GLU A 56 15.51 -0.77 18.44
CA GLU A 56 14.76 -0.12 19.52
C GLU A 56 15.29 1.28 19.85
N ASP A 57 16.55 1.61 19.51
CA ASP A 57 17.06 2.97 19.63
C ASP A 57 16.62 3.80 18.42
N ASP A 58 15.50 4.50 18.60
CA ASP A 58 14.84 5.34 17.60
C ASP A 58 15.61 6.61 17.22
N ARG A 59 16.69 6.92 17.96
CA ARG A 59 17.55 8.09 17.70
C ARG A 59 18.94 7.70 17.22
N SER A 60 19.21 6.41 17.04
CA SER A 60 20.51 5.96 16.55
C SER A 60 20.65 6.26 15.05
N PRO A 61 21.86 6.66 14.58
CA PRO A 61 22.11 6.81 13.16
C PRO A 61 21.92 5.53 12.36
N GLU A 62 22.11 4.36 12.98
CA GLU A 62 21.94 3.05 12.34
C GLU A 62 20.46 2.75 12.06
N THR A 63 19.58 3.02 13.04
CA THR A 63 18.13 2.87 12.88
C THR A 63 17.59 3.86 11.85
N GLU A 64 18.07 5.12 11.87
CA GLU A 64 17.71 6.12 10.87
C GLU A 64 18.07 5.68 9.44
N ASP A 65 19.30 5.20 9.23
CA ASP A 65 19.76 4.66 7.94
C ASP A 65 18.92 3.46 7.49
N TRP A 66 18.67 2.52 8.40
CA TRP A 66 17.87 1.34 8.10
C TRP A 66 16.43 1.70 7.69
N VAL A 67 15.79 2.62 8.39
CA VAL A 67 14.46 3.14 8.02
C VAL A 67 14.49 3.78 6.64
N GLY A 68 15.54 4.55 6.33
CA GLY A 68 15.76 5.12 5.00
C GLY A 68 15.78 4.04 3.90
N ARG A 69 16.64 3.03 4.05
CA ARG A 69 16.76 1.93 3.08
C ARG A 69 15.49 1.11 2.93
N GLN A 70 14.75 0.86 4.02
CA GLN A 70 13.46 0.16 3.95
C GLN A 70 12.38 0.99 3.23
N ASN A 71 12.37 2.31 3.47
CA ASN A 71 11.48 3.23 2.76
C ASN A 71 11.79 3.28 1.26
N GLU A 72 13.07 3.27 0.87
CA GLU A 72 13.48 3.24 -0.54
C GLU A 72 12.89 2.02 -1.26
N VAL A 73 13.09 0.81 -0.73
CA VAL A 73 12.53 -0.42 -1.29
C VAL A 73 11.01 -0.38 -1.37
N THR A 74 10.37 0.11 -0.31
CA THR A 74 8.91 0.24 -0.26
C THR A 74 8.40 1.21 -1.32
N GLN A 75 9.05 2.36 -1.46
CA GLN A 75 8.61 3.41 -2.37
C GLN A 75 8.87 3.02 -3.83
N GLU A 76 9.97 2.33 -4.12
CA GLU A 76 10.24 1.73 -5.42
C GLU A 76 9.12 0.77 -5.81
N TYR A 77 8.82 -0.22 -4.95
CA TYR A 77 7.73 -1.17 -5.18
C TYR A 77 6.38 -0.49 -5.40
N LEU A 78 6.03 0.47 -4.53
CA LEU A 78 4.75 1.17 -4.63
C LEU A 78 4.69 2.11 -5.84
N SER A 79 5.83 2.60 -6.36
CA SER A 79 5.87 3.48 -7.53
C SER A 79 5.51 2.75 -8.82
N ASP A 80 5.75 1.44 -8.89
CA ASP A 80 5.43 0.59 -10.04
C ASP A 80 3.93 0.33 -10.21
N ILE A 81 3.11 0.66 -9.20
CA ILE A 81 1.66 0.40 -9.22
C ILE A 81 0.96 1.44 -10.11
N PRO A 82 0.46 1.07 -11.32
CA PRO A 82 0.05 2.05 -12.33
C PRO A 82 -1.15 2.93 -11.94
N PHE A 83 -1.93 2.48 -10.96
CA PHE A 83 -3.16 3.14 -10.52
C PHE A 83 -3.02 3.80 -9.14
N ARG A 84 -1.83 3.82 -8.52
CA ARG A 84 -1.62 4.41 -7.19
C ARG A 84 -2.03 5.89 -7.14
N ASP A 85 -1.65 6.66 -8.16
CA ASP A 85 -2.01 8.08 -8.24
C ASP A 85 -3.50 8.32 -8.48
N ALA A 86 -4.15 7.50 -9.30
CA ALA A 86 -5.59 7.58 -9.52
C ALA A 86 -6.37 7.30 -8.22
N LEU A 87 -5.92 6.32 -7.43
CA LEU A 87 -6.50 6.03 -6.11
C LEU A 87 -6.31 7.20 -5.14
N ARG A 88 -5.10 7.79 -5.09
CA ARG A 88 -4.82 8.96 -4.26
C ARG A 88 -5.75 10.14 -4.60
N GLN A 89 -5.87 10.49 -5.87
CA GLN A 89 -6.77 11.56 -6.32
C GLN A 89 -8.24 11.28 -5.97
N ARG A 90 -8.68 10.02 -6.11
CA ARG A 90 -10.04 9.63 -5.75
C ARG A 90 -10.30 9.79 -4.25
N LEU A 91 -9.34 9.40 -3.41
CA LEU A 91 -9.44 9.54 -1.96
C LEU A 91 -9.45 11.01 -1.53
N GLU A 92 -8.57 11.84 -2.09
CA GLU A 92 -8.55 13.29 -1.88
C GLU A 92 -9.90 13.93 -2.22
N SER A 93 -10.49 13.58 -3.36
CA SER A 93 -11.82 14.03 -3.77
C SER A 93 -12.92 13.64 -2.78
N LEU A 94 -12.83 12.47 -2.17
CA LEU A 94 -13.86 11.95 -1.27
C LEU A 94 -13.75 12.51 0.14
N ILE A 95 -12.55 12.80 0.61
CA ILE A 95 -12.31 13.31 1.97
C ILE A 95 -12.48 14.84 2.05
N ASN A 96 -12.38 15.56 0.93
CA ASN A 96 -12.50 17.02 0.89
C ASN A 96 -13.96 17.51 1.02
N TYR A 97 -14.53 17.41 2.22
CA TYR A 97 -15.85 17.93 2.56
C TYR A 97 -15.88 18.53 3.99
N PRO A 98 -16.80 19.47 4.29
CA PRO A 98 -16.92 20.05 5.63
C PRO A 98 -17.25 19.00 6.68
N ARG A 99 -16.51 19.03 7.79
CA ARG A 99 -16.75 18.19 8.97
C ARG A 99 -16.82 19.07 10.20
N VAL A 100 -17.86 18.89 11.00
CA VAL A 100 -18.03 19.58 12.29
C VAL A 100 -18.00 18.52 13.39
N SER A 101 -17.20 18.77 14.43
CA SER A 101 -17.26 17.97 15.65
C SER A 101 -18.45 18.40 16.51
N ALA A 102 -18.80 17.58 17.50
CA ALA A 102 -19.78 18.00 18.50
C ALA A 102 -19.33 19.31 19.20
N PRO A 103 -20.26 20.24 19.50
CA PRO A 103 -19.92 21.45 20.22
C PRO A 103 -19.51 21.12 21.66
N ARG A 104 -18.60 21.92 22.23
CA ARG A 104 -18.21 21.85 23.64
C ARG A 104 -18.38 23.20 24.32
N LYS A 105 -19.16 23.24 25.40
CA LYS A 105 -19.24 24.42 26.29
C LYS A 105 -18.02 24.44 27.21
N VAL A 106 -17.39 25.61 27.37
CA VAL A 106 -16.30 25.86 28.33
C VAL A 106 -16.61 27.15 29.08
N GLY A 107 -16.72 27.09 30.40
CA GLY A 107 -17.21 28.21 31.21
C GLY A 107 -18.72 28.40 31.08
N ASP A 108 -19.21 29.54 31.59
CA ASP A 108 -20.60 29.96 31.43
C ASP A 108 -20.87 30.72 30.13
#